data_AF-A0A8J6WBW0-F1
#
_entry.id   AF-A0A8J6WBW0-F1
#
_cell.length_a   1.000
_cell.length_b   1.000
_cell.length_c   1.000
_cell.angle_alpha   90.00
_cell.angle_beta   90.00
_cell.angle_gamma   90.00
#
_symmetry.space_group_name_H-M   'P 1'
#
loop_
_entity.id
_entity.type
_entity.pdbx_description
1 polymer ?
#
loop_
_entity_poly.entity_id
_entity_poly.type
_entity_poly.pdbx_seq_one_letter_code
_entity_poly.pdbx_strand_id
1 'polypeptide(L)'
;MAEARTTATPASTNEFAPGQQPYGVDGGITQQQLVYLQVLAWPQTYTDMVNNFGFPTYRTETGDYYRLEGSSWIVIEYSGPQATSYRTE
;
A
#
# COMPACT_ATOMS: atom_id res chain seq x y z
N MET A 1 9.64 35.29 -33.29
CA MET A 1 10.21 34.03 -32.77
C MET A 1 9.97 34.04 -31.27
N ALA A 2 9.04 33.23 -30.78
CA ALA A 2 8.74 33.12 -29.36
C ALA A 2 8.61 31.63 -29.04
N GLU A 3 9.54 31.12 -28.24
CA GLU A 3 9.65 29.73 -27.85
C GLU A 3 8.60 29.41 -26.77
N ALA A 4 7.55 28.70 -27.16
CA ALA A 4 6.66 28.06 -26.20
C ALA A 4 7.35 26.77 -25.70
N ARG A 5 8.03 26.86 -24.55
CA ARG A 5 8.47 25.66 -23.81
C ARG A 5 7.23 25.01 -23.21
N THR A 6 6.65 24.06 -23.95
CA THR A 6 5.71 23.09 -23.41
C THR A 6 6.47 22.20 -22.44
N THR A 7 6.38 22.49 -21.15
CA THR A 7 6.72 21.54 -20.08
C THR A 7 5.66 20.45 -20.11
N ALA A 8 5.88 19.40 -20.89
CA ALA A 8 5.16 18.14 -20.74
C ALA A 8 5.62 17.52 -19.42
N THR A 9 4.79 17.70 -18.39
CA THR A 9 4.85 17.03 -17.09
C THR A 9 5.07 15.52 -17.32
N PRO A 10 6.07 14.88 -16.69
CA PRO A 10 6.23 13.44 -16.81
C PRO A 10 4.97 12.76 -16.27
N ALA A 11 4.59 11.68 -16.96
CA ALA A 11 3.40 10.86 -16.75
C ALA A 11 3.00 10.83 -15.27
N SER A 12 1.78 11.28 -15.01
CA SER A 12 1.12 11.25 -13.71
C SER A 12 1.38 9.90 -13.05
N THR A 13 2.22 9.91 -12.01
CA THR A 13 2.20 8.89 -10.99
C THR A 13 0.73 8.73 -10.62
N ASN A 14 0.18 7.53 -10.78
CA ASN A 14 -1.14 7.20 -10.25
C ASN A 14 -1.08 7.15 -8.71
N GLU A 15 -0.53 8.19 -8.09
CA GLU A 15 -0.69 8.57 -6.69
C GLU A 15 -2.11 9.11 -6.60
N PHE A 16 -3.02 8.20 -6.29
CA PHE A 16 -4.39 8.59 -6.04
C PHE A 16 -4.40 9.63 -4.92
N ALA A 17 -5.01 10.79 -5.21
CA ALA A 17 -5.10 11.87 -4.24
C ALA A 17 -5.68 11.34 -2.91
N PRO A 18 -5.20 11.81 -1.76
CA PRO A 18 -5.78 11.46 -0.46
C PRO A 18 -7.29 11.67 -0.50
N GLY A 19 -8.08 10.61 -0.28
CA GLY A 19 -9.55 10.66 -0.29
C GLY A 19 -10.25 10.42 -1.65
N GLN A 20 -9.53 9.99 -2.70
CA GLN A 20 -10.12 9.72 -4.04
C GLN A 20 -10.01 8.26 -4.53
N GLN A 21 -9.78 7.31 -3.63
CA GLN A 21 -9.88 5.87 -3.90
C GLN A 21 -10.80 5.19 -2.89
N PRO A 22 -11.37 4.01 -3.18
CA PRO A 22 -12.11 3.24 -2.19
C PRO A 22 -11.10 2.62 -1.21
N TYR A 23 -10.41 3.42 -0.40
CA TYR A 23 -9.68 2.90 0.74
C TYR A 23 -10.71 2.23 1.64
N GLY A 24 -10.54 0.91 1.80
CA GLY A 24 -11.58 -0.02 2.23
C GLY A 24 -12.21 0.40 3.55
N VAL A 25 -13.45 -0.04 3.73
CA VAL A 25 -14.33 0.23 4.89
C VAL A 25 -13.62 0.12 6.24
N ASP A 26 -12.49 -0.60 6.36
CA ASP A 26 -11.77 -0.71 7.63
C ASP A 26 -10.25 -0.43 7.58
N GLY A 27 -9.58 -0.33 6.42
CA GLY A 27 -8.14 0.02 6.28
C GLY A 27 -7.18 -0.70 7.25
N GLY A 28 -7.63 -1.82 7.81
CA GLY A 28 -7.24 -2.26 9.13
C GLY A 28 -6.92 -3.73 9.08
N ILE A 29 -5.97 -4.12 9.92
CA ILE A 29 -5.55 -5.49 10.07
C ILE A 29 -6.00 -5.97 11.45
N THR A 30 -6.70 -7.09 11.48
CA THR A 30 -7.11 -7.75 12.72
C THR A 30 -5.93 -8.48 13.35
N GLN A 31 -6.04 -8.82 14.63
CA GLN A 31 -5.02 -9.63 15.31
C GLN A 31 -4.80 -11.00 14.63
N GLN A 32 -5.88 -11.60 14.09
CA GLN A 32 -5.78 -12.88 13.36
C GLN A 32 -5.01 -12.71 12.04
N GLN A 33 -5.28 -11.64 11.29
CA GLN A 33 -4.53 -11.33 10.07
C GLN A 33 -3.07 -11.00 10.37
N LEU A 34 -2.77 -10.35 11.51
CA LEU A 34 -1.39 -10.13 11.93
C LEU A 34 -0.65 -11.46 12.17
N VAL A 35 -1.29 -12.44 12.82
CA VAL A 35 -0.72 -13.78 13.00
C VAL A 35 -0.48 -14.45 11.65
N TYR A 36 -1.40 -14.31 10.69
CA TYR A 36 -1.21 -14.81 9.34
C TYR A 36 -0.05 -14.13 8.61
N LEU A 37 0.07 -12.81 8.72
CA LEU A 37 1.16 -12.01 8.16
C LEU A 37 2.53 -12.44 8.72
N GLN A 38 2.60 -12.79 10.01
CA GLN A 38 3.81 -13.28 10.68
C GLN A 38 4.34 -14.60 10.13
N VAL A 39 3.47 -15.47 9.59
CA VAL A 39 3.84 -16.80 9.07
C VAL A 39 3.77 -16.89 7.54
N LEU A 40 3.53 -15.75 6.88
CA LEU A 40 3.39 -15.65 5.44
C LEU A 40 4.70 -16.03 4.74
N ALA A 41 4.62 -16.85 3.70
CA ALA A 41 5.78 -17.21 2.90
C ALA A 41 6.08 -16.11 1.88
N TRP A 42 7.06 -15.25 2.16
CA TRP A 42 7.45 -14.17 1.25
C TRP A 42 8.29 -14.68 0.06
N PRO A 43 8.23 -14.04 -1.12
CA PRO A 43 7.43 -12.86 -1.46
C PRO A 43 5.97 -13.20 -1.82
N GLN A 44 5.10 -12.19 -1.79
CA GLN A 44 3.68 -12.30 -2.11
C GLN A 44 3.29 -11.34 -3.22
N THR A 45 2.24 -11.66 -3.98
CA THR A 45 1.73 -10.74 -5.00
C THR A 45 0.84 -9.67 -4.36
N TYR A 46 0.76 -8.48 -4.96
CA TYR A 46 -0.17 -7.45 -4.50
C TYR A 46 -1.62 -7.95 -4.43
N THR A 47 -2.04 -8.77 -5.39
CA THR A 47 -3.38 -9.36 -5.41
C THR A 47 -3.61 -10.27 -4.21
N ASP A 48 -2.63 -11.10 -3.83
CA ASP A 48 -2.74 -11.95 -2.65
C ASP A 48 -2.79 -11.13 -1.37
N MET A 49 -2.01 -10.04 -1.28
CA MET A 49 -2.07 -9.14 -0.13
C MET A 49 -3.47 -8.51 0.02
N VAL A 50 -4.03 -7.97 -1.07
CA VAL A 50 -5.38 -7.39 -1.05
C VAL A 50 -6.46 -8.42 -0.75
N ASN A 51 -6.34 -9.65 -1.27
CA ASN A 51 -7.31 -10.71 -0.99
C ASN A 51 -7.30 -11.16 0.48
N ASN A 52 -6.12 -11.18 1.12
CA ASN A 52 -5.97 -11.63 2.51
C ASN A 52 -6.22 -10.51 3.54
N PHE A 53 -5.78 -9.28 3.23
CA PHE A 53 -5.76 -8.16 4.18
C PHE A 53 -6.71 -7.02 3.81
N GLY A 54 -7.29 -7.03 2.61
CA GLY A 54 -8.05 -5.92 2.07
C GLY A 54 -7.17 -4.79 1.56
N PHE A 55 -7.81 -3.67 1.22
CA PHE A 55 -7.10 -2.47 0.78
C PHE A 55 -6.47 -1.75 1.99
N PRO A 56 -5.23 -1.22 1.84
CA PRO A 56 -4.58 -0.48 2.91
C PRO A 56 -5.31 0.83 3.20
N THR A 57 -5.06 1.41 4.38
CA THR A 57 -5.48 2.79 4.70
C THR A 57 -4.77 3.79 3.80
N TYR A 58 -3.48 3.56 3.54
CA TYR A 58 -2.64 4.42 2.71
C TYR A 58 -1.62 3.59 1.94
N ARG A 59 -1.27 4.02 0.73
CA ARG A 59 -0.31 3.33 -0.13
C ARG A 59 0.71 4.31 -0.71
N THR A 60 1.96 3.84 -0.79
CA THR A 60 3.10 4.49 -1.45
C THR A 60 3.63 3.59 -2.56
N GLU A 61 4.65 4.06 -3.29
CA GLU A 61 5.36 3.23 -4.28
C GLU A 61 5.98 1.97 -3.67
N THR A 62 6.41 2.03 -2.41
CA THR A 62 7.18 0.98 -1.74
C THR A 62 6.47 0.35 -0.54
N GLY A 63 5.24 0.74 -0.24
CA GLY A 63 4.59 0.28 0.98
C GLY A 63 3.09 0.49 1.07
N ASP A 64 2.42 -0.49 1.66
CA ASP A 64 1.00 -0.47 2.02
C ASP A 64 0.87 -0.36 3.55
N TYR A 65 0.06 0.60 4.02
CA TYR A 65 -0.10 0.94 5.43
C TYR A 65 -1.48 0.50 5.93
N TYR A 66 -1.47 -0.36 6.93
CA TYR A 66 -2.65 -0.91 7.59
C TYR A 66 -2.67 -0.52 9.06
N ARG A 67 -3.86 -0.23 9.58
CA ARG A 67 -4.04 0.10 10.99
C ARG A 67 -4.31 -1.17 11.80
N LEU A 68 -3.48 -1.47 12.79
CA LEU A 68 -3.73 -2.56 13.73
C LEU A 68 -4.66 -2.07 14.85
N GLU A 69 -5.57 -2.93 15.29
CA GLU A 69 -6.37 -2.67 16.50
C GLU A 69 -5.44 -2.30 17.69
N GLY A 70 -5.69 -1.15 18.33
CA GLY A 70 -4.83 -0.67 19.42
C GLY A 70 -3.87 0.47 19.08
N SER A 71 -3.98 1.07 17.88
CA SER A 71 -3.22 2.27 17.43
C SER A 71 -1.79 2.04 16.92
N SER A 72 -1.39 0.79 16.67
CA SER A 72 -0.15 0.48 15.94
C SER A 72 -0.39 0.44 14.43
N TRP A 73 0.67 0.60 13.66
CA TRP A 73 0.64 0.48 12.21
C TRP A 73 1.40 -0.75 11.75
N ILE A 74 0.90 -1.36 10.67
CA ILE A 74 1.58 -2.39 9.92
C ILE A 74 1.89 -1.83 8.54
N VAL A 75 3.16 -1.91 8.15
CA VAL A 75 3.61 -1.53 6.82
C VAL A 75 4.07 -2.78 6.09
N ILE A 76 3.41 -3.11 4.99
CA ILE A 76 3.85 -4.15 4.06
C ILE A 76 4.77 -3.48 3.04
N GLU A 77 5.99 -3.97 2.91
CA GLU A 77 7.03 -3.40 2.05
C GLU A 77 7.04 -4.11 0.69
N TYR A 78 7.23 -3.33 -0.37
CA TYR A 78 7.25 -3.82 -1.75
C TYR A 78 8.60 -3.60 -2.41
N SER A 79 9.00 -4.61 -3.21
CA SER A 79 10.07 -4.49 -4.20
C SER A 79 9.45 -4.72 -5.58
N GLY A 80 9.16 -3.61 -6.27
CA GLY A 80 8.39 -3.64 -7.51
C GLY A 80 6.96 -4.17 -7.29
N PRO A 81 6.48 -5.16 -8.07
CA PRO A 81 5.11 -5.67 -7.94
C PRO A 81 4.90 -6.66 -6.78
N GLN A 82 5.96 -6.99 -6.03
CA GLN A 82 5.94 -8.02 -5.00
C GLN A 82 6.08 -7.42 -3.61
N ALA A 83 5.25 -7.88 -2.68
CA ALA A 83 5.41 -7.64 -1.27
C ALA A 83 6.50 -8.59 -0.74
N THR A 84 7.49 -8.07 -0.03
CA THR A 84 8.69 -8.84 0.36
C THR A 84 8.83 -9.02 1.87
N SER A 85 8.24 -8.11 2.65
CA SER A 85 8.39 -8.04 4.09
C SER A 85 7.27 -7.21 4.69
N TYR A 86 7.19 -7.20 6.02
CA TYR A 86 6.38 -6.25 6.77
C TYR A 86 7.14 -5.76 7.99
N ARG A 87 6.77 -4.58 8.48
CA ARG A 87 7.23 -4.01 9.76
C ARG A 87 6.08 -3.41 10.54
N THR A 88 6.27 -3.28 11.84
CA THR A 88 5.36 -2.56 12.75
C THR A 88 5.89 -1.15 13.00
N GLU A 89 5.01 -0.15 13.03
CA GLU A 89 5.28 1.24 13.43
C GLU A 89 4.42 1.69 14.61
#